data_AF-A0A2T5EDP3-F1
#
_entry.id   AF-A0A2T5EDP3-F1
#
_cell.length_a   1.000
_cell.length_b   1.000
_cell.length_c   1.000
_cell.angle_alpha   90.00
_cell.angle_beta   90.00
_cell.angle_gamma   90.00
#
_symmetry.space_group_name_H-M   'P 1'
#
loop_
_entity.id
_entity.type
_entity.pdbx_description
1 polymer ?
#
loop_
_entity_poly.entity_id
_entity_poly.type
_entity_poly.pdbx_seq_one_letter_code
_entity_poly.pdbx_strand_id
1 'polypeptide(L)'
;MNFGNLSIKLRIAKYLVKESLGLSDEWLTKDVKLTRLYCRIGDYHNAIKHAKKIYDSGLKPSYYYVLKNLYILTDEAEKIEALPFSSELEQTEDIIPTLGSLDDSVYDLDKIKFIKDYVSSKGATPILISLLGKGSELKNKTKEEKELLSNIDLYNNERPKWSKENNAPDYIKKIYKDYENVKFDELFSFRPPVIKATKVVLGDMKNSYVSVENGIRKTVGQPNNFNHRVLCFGTSTTYSVGTSNENTIVSFIQKEINKYHDDIKVENHGVHGMNLLLAINNLIQTEIKKGDIVLFFDYDEFNRFDDDVIFKLDMNKFDRGDNFFVDLAKHHCHFSPRGNRVLAKSITEEILISRIGKINDTYTVPSDRIFQVLDNLKYFLYRQTAQVFETCEMKSYLSLLSQYTPDNGLKVGSVAVNCNPITKGHLHLLEYASKNVDKLFIFVIEEDKSFFKFEDRLQLVIESTQHLENVTVLRGGKFICTELTYPDYFDKDTKETQADASMEAWFFCEYIAKALNISKIFLGDEPNCMITRQYNEKMAELLPTYGIDVKIIKRISANGDSISASKVRKLLKTRDFDAIKAIVPEPTYLFLKQNY
;
A
#
# COMPACT_ATOMS: atom_id res chain seq x y z
N MET A 1 -3.15 -37.22 -5.78
CA MET A 1 -2.86 -36.77 -4.39
C MET A 1 -1.91 -35.57 -4.48
N ASN A 2 -2.29 -34.40 -3.95
CA ASN A 2 -1.39 -33.24 -3.90
C ASN A 2 -0.32 -33.49 -2.81
N PHE A 3 0.90 -33.85 -3.21
CA PHE A 3 2.02 -34.16 -2.30
C PHE A 3 2.39 -32.98 -1.38
N GLY A 4 2.10 -31.74 -1.77
CA GLY A 4 2.31 -30.54 -0.93
C GLY A 4 1.48 -30.56 0.35
N ASN A 5 0.21 -31.02 0.25
CA ASN A 5 -0.67 -31.16 1.40
C ASN A 5 -0.23 -32.28 2.35
N LEU A 6 0.45 -33.32 1.86
CA LEU A 6 0.92 -34.43 2.69
C LEU A 6 2.03 -33.99 3.66
N SER A 7 3.02 -33.24 3.17
CA SER A 7 4.10 -32.70 4.03
C SER A 7 3.56 -31.79 5.13
N ILE A 8 2.58 -30.93 4.82
CA ILE A 8 1.93 -30.05 5.80
C ILE A 8 1.14 -30.87 6.82
N LYS A 9 0.34 -31.85 6.38
CA LYS A 9 -0.41 -32.75 7.27
C LYS A 9 0.50 -33.54 8.21
N LEU A 10 1.65 -34.03 7.73
CA LEU A 10 2.64 -34.70 8.58
C LEU A 10 3.24 -33.76 9.63
N ARG A 11 3.47 -32.49 9.28
CA ARG A 11 3.92 -31.47 10.25
C ARG A 11 2.85 -31.18 11.29
N ILE A 12 1.57 -31.06 10.90
CA ILE A 12 0.44 -30.90 11.83
C ILE A 12 0.41 -32.08 12.80
N ALA A 13 0.41 -33.31 12.29
CA ALA A 13 0.42 -34.52 13.11
C ALA A 13 1.61 -34.54 14.09
N LYS A 14 2.81 -34.14 13.66
CA LYS A 14 3.99 -34.01 14.53
C LYS A 14 3.75 -33.06 15.70
N TYR A 15 3.12 -31.91 15.48
CA TYR A 15 2.83 -30.94 16.55
C TYR A 15 1.74 -31.45 17.51
N LEU A 16 0.71 -32.11 17.00
CA LEU A 16 -0.35 -32.71 17.82
C LEU A 16 0.18 -33.88 18.68
N VAL A 17 1.05 -34.73 18.12
CA VAL A 17 1.69 -35.82 18.88
C VAL A 17 2.57 -35.26 20.00
N LYS A 18 3.39 -34.24 19.72
CA LYS A 18 4.19 -33.57 20.75
C LYS A 18 3.33 -33.03 21.91
N GLU A 19 2.14 -32.49 21.62
CA GLU A 19 1.19 -32.03 22.63
C GLU A 19 0.65 -33.17 23.48
N SER A 20 0.24 -34.28 22.86
CA SER A 20 -0.26 -35.46 23.58
C SER A 20 0.79 -36.12 24.49
N LEU A 21 2.08 -35.94 24.18
CA LEU A 21 3.21 -36.48 24.94
C LEU A 21 3.78 -35.51 25.98
N GLY A 22 3.25 -34.29 26.10
CA GLY A 22 3.81 -33.26 27.00
C GLY A 22 5.19 -32.74 26.59
N LEU A 23 5.60 -32.96 25.32
CA LEU A 23 6.91 -32.63 24.76
C LEU A 23 6.89 -31.36 23.89
N SER A 24 5.89 -30.48 24.08
CA SER A 24 5.71 -29.34 23.18
C SER A 24 6.74 -28.25 23.40
N ASP A 25 7.10 -27.57 22.30
CA ASP A 25 7.66 -26.20 22.36
C ASP A 25 6.72 -25.33 23.24
N GLU A 26 7.19 -24.18 23.74
CA GLU A 26 6.35 -23.20 24.47
C GLU A 26 4.98 -23.05 23.78
N TRP A 27 3.88 -23.24 24.52
CA TRP A 27 2.54 -23.51 23.96
C TRP A 27 2.12 -22.48 22.89
N LEU A 28 2.52 -21.22 23.08
CA LEU A 28 2.31 -20.09 22.17
C LEU A 28 2.96 -20.34 20.81
N THR A 29 4.24 -20.74 20.79
CA THR A 29 4.98 -21.07 19.56
C THR A 29 4.32 -22.21 18.78
N LYS A 30 3.81 -23.21 19.48
CA LYS A 30 3.10 -24.34 18.88
C LYS A 30 1.79 -23.87 18.22
N ASP A 31 0.94 -23.15 18.95
CA ASP A 31 -0.36 -22.72 18.43
C ASP A 31 -0.19 -21.73 17.26
N VAL A 32 0.85 -20.89 17.27
CA VAL A 32 1.21 -20.02 16.12
C VAL A 32 1.50 -20.87 14.88
N LYS A 33 2.32 -21.92 15.03
CA LYS A 33 2.66 -22.83 13.93
C LYS A 33 1.45 -23.64 13.45
N LEU A 34 0.59 -24.11 14.36
CA LEU A 34 -0.61 -24.87 13.99
C LEU A 34 -1.62 -24.00 13.24
N THR A 35 -1.89 -22.78 13.71
CA THR A 35 -2.74 -21.80 13.02
C THR A 35 -2.31 -21.65 11.56
N ARG A 36 -1.02 -21.33 11.34
CA ARG A 36 -0.41 -21.21 10.01
C ARG A 36 -0.56 -22.47 9.17
N LEU A 37 -0.27 -23.65 9.72
CA LEU A 37 -0.30 -24.90 8.97
C LEU A 37 -1.72 -25.29 8.54
N TYR A 38 -2.72 -25.01 9.37
CA TYR A 38 -4.13 -25.24 9.04
C TYR A 38 -4.63 -24.27 7.97
N CYS A 39 -4.31 -22.97 8.05
CA CYS A 39 -4.60 -22.00 7.00
C CYS A 39 -4.02 -22.41 5.64
N ARG A 40 -2.76 -22.90 5.63
CA ARG A 40 -2.09 -23.38 4.41
C ARG A 40 -2.76 -24.57 3.71
N ILE A 41 -3.72 -25.24 4.34
CA ILE A 41 -4.51 -26.31 3.73
C ILE A 41 -6.00 -25.97 3.65
N GLY A 42 -6.38 -24.73 3.94
CA GLY A 42 -7.78 -24.26 3.93
C GLY A 42 -8.63 -24.76 5.10
N ASP A 43 -8.04 -25.30 6.16
CA ASP A 43 -8.76 -25.78 7.34
C ASP A 43 -8.93 -24.65 8.37
N TYR A 44 -9.76 -23.66 8.03
CA TYR A 44 -9.96 -22.48 8.87
C TYR A 44 -10.61 -22.79 10.22
N HIS A 45 -11.38 -23.88 10.34
CA HIS A 45 -12.04 -24.26 11.60
C HIS A 45 -11.01 -24.64 12.66
N ASN A 46 -10.03 -25.48 12.31
CA ASN A 46 -8.93 -25.79 13.21
C ASN A 46 -7.98 -24.60 13.41
N ALA A 47 -7.76 -23.77 12.38
CA ALA A 47 -6.98 -22.55 12.54
C ALA A 47 -7.59 -21.60 13.58
N ILE A 48 -8.91 -21.37 13.55
CA ILE A 48 -9.64 -20.55 14.53
C ILE A 48 -9.42 -21.06 15.95
N LYS A 49 -9.50 -22.38 16.16
CA LYS A 49 -9.28 -22.98 17.49
C LYS A 49 -7.92 -22.61 18.09
N HIS A 50 -6.86 -22.63 17.28
CA HIS A 50 -5.51 -22.30 17.74
C HIS A 50 -5.28 -20.79 17.83
N ALA A 51 -5.75 -20.02 16.85
CA ALA A 51 -5.68 -18.56 16.85
C ALA A 51 -6.40 -17.95 18.05
N LYS A 52 -7.55 -18.51 18.44
CA LYS A 52 -8.34 -18.05 19.59
C LYS A 52 -7.59 -18.19 20.91
N LYS A 53 -6.90 -19.31 21.14
CA LYS A 53 -6.06 -19.49 22.34
C LYS A 53 -4.97 -18.42 22.45
N ILE A 54 -4.37 -18.06 21.31
CA ILE A 54 -3.31 -17.05 21.26
C ILE A 54 -3.88 -15.66 21.57
N TYR A 55 -5.00 -15.32 20.94
CA TYR A 55 -5.71 -14.06 21.19
C TYR A 55 -6.16 -13.94 22.65
N ASP A 56 -6.83 -14.97 23.19
CA ASP A 56 -7.36 -14.98 24.56
C ASP A 56 -6.25 -14.86 25.62
N SER A 57 -5.01 -15.23 25.29
CA SER A 57 -3.86 -15.08 26.20
C SER A 57 -3.35 -13.64 26.33
N GLY A 58 -3.69 -12.75 25.40
CA GLY A 58 -3.17 -11.39 25.33
C GLY A 58 -1.70 -11.27 24.92
N LEU A 59 -0.96 -12.38 24.77
CA LEU A 59 0.49 -12.36 24.51
C LEU A 59 0.87 -11.93 23.08
N LYS A 60 -0.07 -11.98 22.13
CA LYS A 60 0.13 -11.55 20.73
C LYS A 60 -1.07 -10.74 20.23
N PRO A 61 -1.11 -9.41 20.48
CA PRO A 61 -2.23 -8.55 20.08
C PRO A 61 -2.59 -8.61 18.59
N SER A 62 -1.61 -8.86 17.71
CA SER A 62 -1.82 -9.01 16.27
C SER A 62 -2.77 -10.17 15.89
N TYR A 63 -2.97 -11.14 16.77
CA TYR A 63 -3.91 -12.25 16.54
C TYR A 63 -5.39 -11.83 16.53
N TYR A 64 -5.72 -10.61 16.99
CA TYR A 64 -7.02 -9.98 16.73
C TYR A 64 -7.32 -9.94 15.22
N TYR A 65 -6.35 -9.48 14.42
CA TYR A 65 -6.50 -9.33 12.97
C TYR A 65 -6.48 -10.69 12.25
N VAL A 66 -5.68 -11.64 12.76
CA VAL A 66 -5.68 -13.03 12.27
C VAL A 66 -7.06 -13.68 12.47
N LEU A 67 -7.64 -13.58 13.67
CA LEU A 67 -8.99 -14.10 13.93
C LEU A 67 -10.06 -13.43 13.08
N LYS A 68 -9.99 -12.11 12.91
CA LYS A 68 -10.91 -11.39 12.04
C LYS A 68 -10.83 -11.89 10.59
N ASN A 69 -9.63 -12.13 10.05
CA ASN A 69 -9.47 -12.76 8.73
C ASN A 69 -10.10 -14.14 8.69
N LEU A 70 -9.89 -14.97 9.72
CA LEU A 70 -10.45 -16.32 9.75
C LEU A 70 -11.98 -16.31 9.80
N TYR A 71 -12.59 -15.42 10.58
CA TYR A 71 -14.05 -15.27 10.62
C TYR A 71 -14.63 -14.74 9.30
N ILE A 72 -13.94 -13.81 8.63
CA ILE A 72 -14.29 -13.39 7.25
C ILE A 72 -14.26 -14.60 6.31
N LEU A 73 -13.22 -15.43 6.38
CA LEU A 73 -13.03 -16.56 5.48
C LEU A 73 -14.03 -17.72 5.72
N THR A 74 -14.63 -17.78 6.91
CA THR A 74 -15.67 -18.77 7.29
C THR A 74 -17.09 -18.22 7.34
N ASP A 75 -17.34 -16.98 6.90
CA ASP A 75 -18.64 -16.27 6.99
C ASP A 75 -19.22 -16.16 8.41
N GLU A 76 -18.37 -16.05 9.43
CA GLU A 76 -18.79 -15.92 10.84
C GLU A 76 -18.74 -14.44 11.29
N ALA A 77 -19.35 -13.54 10.51
CA ALA A 77 -19.26 -12.09 10.70
C ALA A 77 -19.77 -11.63 12.08
N GLU A 78 -20.79 -12.30 12.63
CA GLU A 78 -21.32 -12.00 13.96
C GLU A 78 -20.27 -12.18 15.08
N LYS A 79 -19.28 -13.05 14.88
CA LYS A 79 -18.19 -13.24 15.84
C LYS A 79 -17.18 -12.11 15.81
N ILE A 80 -17.13 -11.34 14.73
CA ILE A 80 -16.27 -10.15 14.61
C ILE A 80 -16.78 -9.03 15.50
N GLU A 81 -18.09 -8.81 15.54
CA GLU A 81 -18.72 -7.81 16.41
C GLU A 81 -18.52 -8.13 17.89
N ALA A 82 -18.46 -9.42 18.22
CA ALA A 82 -18.23 -9.90 19.59
C ALA A 82 -16.76 -9.93 20.02
N LEU A 83 -15.79 -9.70 19.12
CA LEU A 83 -14.36 -9.70 19.45
C LEU A 83 -13.97 -8.38 20.13
N PRO A 84 -13.57 -8.39 21.42
CA PRO A 84 -13.07 -7.19 22.08
C PRO A 84 -11.89 -6.59 21.30
N PHE A 85 -11.97 -5.29 21.03
CA PHE A 85 -10.92 -4.59 20.31
C PHE A 85 -9.62 -4.59 21.11
N SER A 86 -8.50 -4.96 20.46
CA SER A 86 -7.16 -4.86 21.03
C SER A 86 -6.48 -3.58 20.53
N SER A 87 -6.19 -2.66 21.45
CA SER A 87 -5.62 -1.34 21.14
C SER A 87 -4.11 -1.37 20.87
N GLU A 88 -3.40 -2.38 21.37
CA GLU A 88 -1.93 -2.46 21.33
C GLU A 88 -1.44 -3.20 20.08
N LEU A 89 -0.41 -2.66 19.42
CA LEU A 89 0.35 -3.37 18.40
C LEU A 89 1.83 -3.32 18.78
N GLU A 90 2.58 -4.35 18.38
CA GLU A 90 4.03 -4.37 18.54
C GLU A 90 4.65 -3.26 17.66
N GLN A 91 5.44 -2.37 18.28
CA GLN A 91 6.21 -1.35 17.57
C GLN A 91 7.43 -2.00 16.92
N THR A 92 7.64 -1.74 15.63
CA THR A 92 8.77 -2.26 14.85
C THR A 92 9.21 -1.22 13.81
N GLU A 93 10.51 -1.14 13.54
CA GLU A 93 11.05 -0.33 12.44
C GLU A 93 10.83 -0.99 11.07
N ASP A 94 10.69 -2.32 11.02
CA ASP A 94 10.35 -3.08 9.80
C ASP A 94 8.94 -3.66 9.92
N ILE A 95 8.04 -3.16 9.09
CA ILE A 95 6.61 -3.49 9.13
C ILE A 95 6.29 -4.84 8.49
N ILE A 96 7.14 -5.34 7.60
CA ILE A 96 6.81 -6.54 6.81
C ILE A 96 6.87 -7.83 7.65
N PRO A 97 7.88 -8.03 8.53
CA PRO A 97 7.92 -9.20 9.40
C PRO A 97 6.71 -9.32 10.34
N THR A 98 6.17 -8.21 10.85
CA THR A 98 5.00 -8.21 11.75
C THR A 98 3.70 -8.57 11.04
N LEU A 99 3.67 -8.49 9.71
CA LEU A 99 2.54 -8.83 8.86
C LEU A 99 2.50 -10.29 8.41
N GLY A 100 3.56 -11.06 8.68
CA GLY A 100 3.65 -12.46 8.25
C GLY A 100 2.49 -13.33 8.76
N SER A 101 1.97 -13.05 9.96
CA SER A 101 0.81 -13.78 10.51
C SER A 101 -0.49 -13.50 9.77
N LEU A 102 -0.68 -12.29 9.24
CA LEU A 102 -1.84 -11.96 8.41
C LEU A 102 -1.76 -12.66 7.05
N ASP A 103 -0.60 -12.67 6.40
CA ASP A 103 -0.40 -13.41 5.16
C ASP A 103 -0.59 -14.92 5.34
N ASP A 104 -0.02 -15.49 6.41
CA ASP A 104 -0.16 -16.91 6.76
C ASP A 104 -1.60 -17.29 7.19
N SER A 105 -2.50 -16.32 7.43
CA SER A 105 -3.90 -16.58 7.81
C SER A 105 -4.82 -16.91 6.62
N VAL A 106 -4.34 -16.68 5.40
CA VAL A 106 -5.09 -16.88 4.16
C VAL A 106 -4.55 -18.11 3.43
N TYR A 107 -5.43 -18.98 2.93
CA TYR A 107 -5.02 -20.14 2.17
C TYR A 107 -4.28 -19.74 0.88
N ASP A 108 -3.11 -20.34 0.66
CA ASP A 108 -2.25 -20.06 -0.50
C ASP A 108 -2.99 -20.18 -1.85
N LEU A 109 -3.90 -21.15 -2.00
CA LEU A 109 -4.67 -21.30 -3.24
C LEU A 109 -5.68 -20.16 -3.45
N ASP A 110 -6.30 -19.66 -2.37
CA ASP A 110 -7.23 -18.54 -2.44
C ASP A 110 -6.49 -17.26 -2.86
N LYS A 111 -5.25 -17.06 -2.38
CA LYS A 111 -4.36 -15.97 -2.83
C LYS A 111 -4.07 -16.05 -4.33
N ILE A 112 -3.66 -17.21 -4.82
CA ILE A 112 -3.36 -17.46 -6.24
C ILE A 112 -4.60 -17.23 -7.11
N LYS A 113 -5.74 -17.80 -6.72
CA LYS A 113 -7.01 -17.67 -7.43
C LYS A 113 -7.46 -16.21 -7.48
N PHE A 114 -7.33 -15.48 -6.37
CA PHE A 114 -7.69 -14.07 -6.33
C PHE A 114 -6.84 -13.24 -7.31
N ILE A 115 -5.52 -13.46 -7.39
CA ILE A 115 -4.67 -12.75 -8.37
C ILE A 115 -5.17 -13.02 -9.79
N LYS A 116 -5.40 -14.30 -10.12
CA LYS A 116 -5.89 -14.71 -11.45
C LYS A 116 -7.22 -14.04 -11.79
N ASP A 117 -8.20 -14.13 -10.89
CA ASP A 117 -9.54 -13.60 -11.11
C ASP A 117 -9.54 -12.07 -11.14
N TYR A 118 -8.76 -11.40 -10.28
CA TYR A 118 -8.65 -9.94 -10.24
C TYR A 118 -8.03 -9.39 -11.52
N VAL A 119 -6.87 -9.91 -11.92
CA VAL A 119 -6.18 -9.45 -13.14
C VAL A 119 -7.05 -9.71 -14.38
N SER A 120 -7.67 -10.88 -14.48
CA SER A 120 -8.55 -11.23 -15.61
C SER A 120 -9.79 -10.33 -15.65
N SER A 121 -10.37 -9.97 -14.50
CA SER A 121 -11.50 -9.04 -14.42
C SER A 121 -11.20 -7.64 -14.96
N LYS A 122 -9.91 -7.25 -15.03
CA LYS A 122 -9.44 -5.99 -15.62
C LYS A 122 -9.12 -6.11 -17.13
N GLY A 123 -9.35 -7.28 -17.73
CA GLY A 123 -8.99 -7.58 -19.11
C GLY A 123 -7.48 -7.71 -19.32
N ALA A 124 -6.72 -7.99 -18.27
CA ALA A 124 -5.28 -8.17 -18.27
C ALA A 124 -4.90 -9.66 -18.14
N THR A 125 -3.62 -9.97 -18.38
CA THR A 125 -3.11 -11.35 -18.34
C THR A 125 -2.29 -11.60 -17.07
N PRO A 126 -2.71 -12.50 -16.17
CA PRO A 126 -1.92 -12.90 -15.01
C PRO A 126 -0.82 -13.90 -15.39
N ILE A 127 0.38 -13.71 -14.86
CA ILE A 127 1.52 -14.61 -15.00
C ILE A 127 2.20 -14.76 -13.65
N LEU A 128 2.31 -15.98 -13.13
CA LEU A 128 2.93 -16.28 -11.85
C LEU A 128 4.19 -17.13 -12.10
N ILE A 129 5.37 -16.56 -11.96
CA ILE A 129 6.63 -17.29 -12.15
C ILE A 129 7.02 -17.98 -10.85
N SER A 130 7.30 -19.28 -10.91
CA SER A 130 7.80 -20.09 -9.81
C SER A 130 9.19 -20.62 -10.18
N LEU A 131 10.19 -20.35 -9.37
CA LEU A 131 11.53 -20.88 -9.60
C LEU A 131 11.76 -22.15 -8.75
N LEU A 132 12.00 -23.28 -9.41
CA LEU A 132 12.25 -24.57 -8.79
C LEU A 132 13.75 -24.87 -8.67
N GLY A 133 14.12 -25.80 -7.78
CA GLY A 133 15.47 -26.37 -7.76
C GLY A 133 16.55 -25.41 -7.25
N LYS A 134 16.20 -24.50 -6.33
CA LYS A 134 17.12 -23.51 -5.74
C LYS A 134 17.92 -24.04 -4.55
N GLY A 135 18.96 -23.29 -4.20
CA GLY A 135 19.66 -23.45 -2.93
C GLY A 135 20.16 -24.88 -2.73
N SER A 136 19.68 -25.55 -1.69
CA SER A 136 20.06 -26.94 -1.43
C SER A 136 19.67 -27.91 -2.55
N GLU A 137 18.59 -27.62 -3.28
CA GLU A 137 18.04 -28.47 -4.34
C GLU A 137 18.78 -28.36 -5.68
N LEU A 138 19.73 -27.43 -5.82
CA LEU A 138 20.57 -27.32 -7.01
C LEU A 138 21.37 -28.61 -7.24
N LYS A 139 21.41 -29.09 -8.47
CA LYS A 139 22.19 -30.22 -8.94
C LYS A 139 23.45 -29.71 -9.64
N ASN A 140 24.51 -30.53 -9.64
CA ASN A 140 25.78 -30.21 -10.30
C ASN A 140 26.35 -28.84 -9.89
N LYS A 141 26.38 -28.57 -8.57
CA LYS A 141 26.77 -27.27 -8.04
C LYS A 141 28.22 -26.91 -8.41
N THR A 142 28.45 -25.69 -8.86
CA THR A 142 29.81 -25.15 -9.10
C THR A 142 30.57 -24.98 -7.79
N LYS A 143 31.87 -24.68 -7.86
CA LYS A 143 32.68 -24.40 -6.66
C LYS A 143 32.10 -23.20 -5.91
N GLU A 144 31.76 -22.15 -6.64
CA GLU A 144 31.19 -20.91 -6.13
C GLU A 144 29.81 -21.14 -5.49
N GLU A 145 28.94 -21.94 -6.12
CA GLU A 145 27.62 -22.26 -5.55
C GLU A 145 27.74 -23.07 -4.24
N LYS A 146 28.71 -23.98 -4.16
CA LYS A 146 29.00 -24.71 -2.91
C LYS A 146 29.50 -23.76 -1.83
N GLU A 147 30.37 -22.82 -2.20
CA GLU A 147 30.91 -21.82 -1.28
C GLU A 147 29.81 -20.93 -0.71
N LEU A 148 28.97 -20.32 -1.57
CA LEU A 148 27.84 -19.49 -1.16
C LEU A 148 26.91 -20.20 -0.16
N LEU A 149 26.61 -21.48 -0.41
CA LEU A 149 25.75 -22.27 0.47
C LEU A 149 26.42 -22.63 1.81
N SER A 150 27.73 -22.85 1.80
CA SER A 150 28.50 -23.23 2.99
C SER A 150 28.87 -22.05 3.88
N ASN A 151 28.89 -20.83 3.33
CA ASN A 151 29.38 -19.63 4.00
C ASN A 151 28.40 -18.46 3.86
N ILE A 152 27.12 -18.72 4.09
CA ILE A 152 26.05 -17.73 3.88
C ILE A 152 26.21 -16.47 4.74
N ASP A 153 26.83 -16.60 5.92
CA ASP A 153 27.06 -15.47 6.83
C ASP A 153 27.97 -14.41 6.21
N LEU A 154 29.02 -14.82 5.50
CA LEU A 154 29.90 -13.91 4.76
C LEU A 154 29.12 -13.09 3.71
N TYR A 155 28.19 -13.74 3.00
CA TYR A 155 27.48 -13.13 1.88
C TYR A 155 26.22 -12.35 2.29
N ASN A 156 25.59 -12.70 3.41
CA ASN A 156 24.36 -12.05 3.89
C ASN A 156 24.60 -11.17 5.11
N ASN A 157 25.18 -11.71 6.18
CA ASN A 157 25.30 -11.02 7.47
C ASN A 157 26.47 -10.04 7.48
N GLU A 158 27.60 -10.39 6.87
CA GLU A 158 28.77 -9.51 6.76
C GLU A 158 28.68 -8.50 5.60
N ARG A 159 27.66 -8.62 4.73
CA ARG A 159 27.43 -7.73 3.59
C ARG A 159 27.45 -6.25 3.92
N PRO A 160 26.75 -5.77 4.96
CA PRO A 160 26.78 -4.35 5.30
C PRO A 160 28.20 -3.85 5.60
N LYS A 161 29.02 -4.69 6.25
CA LYS A 161 30.40 -4.34 6.61
C LYS A 161 31.28 -4.23 5.37
N TRP A 162 31.41 -5.30 4.59
CA TRP A 162 32.32 -5.29 3.44
C TRP A 162 31.83 -4.37 2.31
N SER A 163 30.52 -4.11 2.21
CA SER A 163 29.99 -3.14 1.24
C SER A 163 30.41 -1.72 1.63
N LYS A 164 30.26 -1.36 2.91
CA LYS A 164 30.64 -0.05 3.45
C LYS A 164 32.15 0.21 3.39
N GLU A 165 32.96 -0.82 3.64
CA GLU A 165 34.42 -0.77 3.53
C GLU A 165 34.90 -0.83 2.06
N ASN A 166 33.97 -1.01 1.10
CA ASN A 166 34.22 -1.28 -0.31
C ASN A 166 35.24 -2.41 -0.55
N ASN A 167 35.27 -3.40 0.33
CA ASN A 167 36.19 -4.54 0.32
C ASN A 167 35.43 -5.87 0.24
N ALA A 168 34.67 -6.06 -0.84
CA ALA A 168 33.87 -7.26 -1.04
C ALA A 168 34.72 -8.55 -1.20
N PRO A 169 34.16 -9.73 -0.89
CA PRO A 169 34.78 -11.02 -1.21
C PRO A 169 35.15 -11.15 -2.70
N ASP A 170 36.18 -11.94 -3.02
CA ASP A 170 36.69 -12.10 -4.39
C ASP A 170 35.62 -12.57 -5.37
N TYR A 171 34.73 -13.45 -4.93
CA TYR A 171 33.58 -13.89 -5.70
C TYR A 171 32.67 -12.72 -6.13
N ILE A 172 32.36 -11.82 -5.19
CA ILE A 172 31.55 -10.62 -5.45
C ILE A 172 32.29 -9.68 -6.41
N LYS A 173 33.58 -9.42 -6.18
CA LYS A 173 34.41 -8.62 -7.10
C LYS A 173 34.40 -9.18 -8.53
N LYS A 174 34.45 -10.50 -8.69
CA LYS A 174 34.38 -11.20 -9.99
C LYS A 174 33.03 -11.00 -10.70
N ILE A 175 31.91 -11.00 -9.98
CA ILE A 175 30.58 -10.76 -10.57
C ILE A 175 30.50 -9.37 -11.21
N TYR A 176 31.08 -8.37 -10.55
CA TYR A 176 31.00 -6.96 -10.96
C TYR A 176 32.26 -6.47 -11.66
N LYS A 177 33.10 -7.37 -12.20
CA LYS A 177 34.37 -7.02 -12.85
C LYS A 177 34.23 -6.04 -14.02
N ASP A 178 33.05 -6.03 -14.66
CA ASP A 178 32.76 -5.19 -15.83
C ASP A 178 32.22 -3.81 -15.43
N TYR A 179 32.06 -3.54 -14.12
CA TYR A 179 31.69 -2.22 -13.62
C TYR A 179 32.96 -1.39 -13.37
N GLU A 180 32.99 -0.16 -13.86
CA GLU A 180 34.09 0.76 -13.58
C GLU A 180 34.04 1.23 -12.12
N ASN A 181 35.14 1.04 -11.37
CA ASN A 181 35.29 1.54 -9.99
C ASN A 181 34.08 1.28 -9.07
N VAL A 182 33.70 0.01 -8.94
CA VAL A 182 32.50 -0.42 -8.20
C VAL A 182 32.47 0.17 -6.79
N LYS A 183 31.34 0.78 -6.44
CA LYS A 183 31.04 1.23 -5.07
C LYS A 183 29.97 0.31 -4.48
N PHE A 184 30.41 -0.66 -3.69
CA PHE A 184 29.53 -1.71 -3.17
C PHE A 184 28.50 -1.17 -2.17
N ASP A 185 28.84 -0.13 -1.41
CA ASP A 185 27.91 0.57 -0.52
C ASP A 185 26.70 1.15 -1.28
N GLU A 186 26.93 1.84 -2.40
CA GLU A 186 25.87 2.39 -3.24
C GLU A 186 25.08 1.27 -3.95
N LEU A 187 25.76 0.24 -4.46
CA LEU A 187 25.14 -0.88 -5.20
C LEU A 187 24.20 -1.74 -4.34
N PHE A 188 24.56 -1.96 -3.07
CA PHE A 188 23.77 -2.73 -2.11
C PHE A 188 22.90 -1.86 -1.20
N SER A 189 22.95 -0.53 -1.34
CA SER A 189 22.07 0.35 -0.60
C SER A 189 20.62 0.15 -1.01
N PHE A 190 19.72 0.22 -0.03
CA PHE A 190 18.29 0.28 -0.23
C PHE A 190 17.68 1.13 0.88
N ARG A 191 16.48 1.67 0.63
CA ARG A 191 15.64 2.22 1.69
C ARG A 191 14.60 1.18 2.10
N PRO A 192 14.36 1.00 3.41
CA PRO A 192 13.29 0.13 3.89
C PRO A 192 11.96 0.47 3.21
N PRO A 193 11.09 -0.54 2.98
CA PRO A 193 9.75 -0.28 2.51
C PRO A 193 8.98 0.65 3.44
N VAL A 194 8.18 1.54 2.86
CA VAL A 194 7.35 2.52 3.57
C VAL A 194 5.88 2.29 3.25
N ILE A 195 5.01 2.63 4.19
CA ILE A 195 3.57 2.70 3.92
C ILE A 195 3.27 4.08 3.30
N LYS A 196 2.74 4.08 2.08
CA LYS A 196 2.11 5.26 1.46
C LYS A 196 0.61 4.98 1.35
N ALA A 197 -0.21 5.74 2.07
CA ALA A 197 -1.63 5.43 2.31
C ALA A 197 -1.83 4.03 2.90
N THR A 198 -2.25 3.06 2.10
CA THR A 198 -2.36 1.65 2.50
C THR A 198 -1.54 0.71 1.60
N LYS A 199 -0.62 1.27 0.80
CA LYS A 199 0.29 0.53 -0.08
C LYS A 199 1.67 0.44 0.56
N VAL A 200 2.32 -0.72 0.50
CA VAL A 200 3.70 -0.89 0.97
C VAL A 200 4.63 -0.77 -0.22
N VAL A 201 5.39 0.32 -0.33
CA VAL A 201 6.25 0.61 -1.49
C VAL A 201 7.70 0.83 -1.06
N LEU A 202 8.62 0.90 -2.01
CA LEU A 202 10.00 1.28 -1.70
C LEU A 202 10.08 2.74 -1.25
N GLY A 203 11.01 3.04 -0.34
CA GLY A 203 11.38 4.43 -0.06
C GLY A 203 12.15 5.03 -1.24
N ASP A 204 11.79 6.25 -1.66
CA ASP A 204 12.44 6.92 -2.79
C ASP A 204 13.92 7.20 -2.50
N MET A 205 14.80 6.89 -3.47
CA MET A 205 16.24 7.03 -3.34
C MET A 205 16.92 7.15 -4.70
N LYS A 206 18.10 7.77 -4.75
CA LYS A 206 18.90 7.90 -5.96
C LYS A 206 20.39 7.92 -5.64
N ASN A 207 21.15 7.05 -6.30
CA ASN A 207 22.62 7.02 -6.27
C ASN A 207 23.16 6.62 -7.67
N SER A 208 24.45 6.26 -7.78
CA SER A 208 25.07 5.95 -9.08
C SER A 208 24.52 4.69 -9.77
N TYR A 209 23.91 3.76 -9.02
CA TYR A 209 23.45 2.47 -9.53
C TYR A 209 21.93 2.27 -9.42
N VAL A 210 21.31 2.84 -8.39
CA VAL A 210 19.92 2.59 -8.00
C VAL A 210 19.14 3.89 -8.02
N SER A 211 17.96 3.85 -8.64
CA SER A 211 16.99 4.93 -8.59
C SER A 211 15.62 4.33 -8.32
N VAL A 212 14.98 4.80 -7.25
CA VAL A 212 13.60 4.51 -6.89
C VAL A 212 12.87 5.83 -6.88
N GLU A 213 11.83 5.93 -7.71
CA GLU A 213 11.01 7.12 -7.86
C GLU A 213 9.54 6.70 -7.74
N ASN A 214 8.78 7.41 -6.90
CA ASN A 214 7.39 7.10 -6.56
C ASN A 214 7.20 5.64 -6.07
N GLY A 215 8.18 5.12 -5.32
CA GLY A 215 8.18 3.77 -4.79
C GLY A 215 8.37 2.65 -5.81
N ILE A 216 8.70 3.00 -7.06
CA ILE A 216 8.95 2.06 -8.17
C ILE A 216 10.43 2.13 -8.53
N ARG A 217 11.07 0.97 -8.69
CA ARG A 217 12.48 0.93 -9.12
C ARG A 217 12.57 1.27 -10.62
N LYS A 218 13.50 2.16 -10.98
CA LYS A 218 13.71 2.56 -12.37
C LYS A 218 14.03 1.34 -13.26
N THR A 219 13.29 1.24 -14.38
CA THR A 219 13.53 0.25 -15.43
C THR A 219 14.16 0.96 -16.63
N VAL A 220 15.26 0.41 -17.17
CA VAL A 220 16.03 1.02 -18.26
C VAL A 220 15.58 0.48 -19.61
N GLY A 221 15.54 1.34 -20.63
CA GLY A 221 15.14 0.98 -21.99
C GLY A 221 13.64 1.01 -22.24
N GLN A 222 12.84 1.63 -21.35
CA GLN A 222 11.42 1.85 -21.58
C GLN A 222 11.18 2.78 -22.78
N PRO A 223 10.16 2.53 -23.62
CA PRO A 223 9.82 3.41 -24.72
C PRO A 223 9.17 4.71 -24.22
N ASN A 224 9.29 5.79 -25.00
CA ASN A 224 8.68 7.08 -24.66
C ASN A 224 7.15 7.06 -24.79
N ASN A 225 6.63 6.29 -25.75
CA ASN A 225 5.20 6.07 -25.97
C ASN A 225 4.93 4.57 -25.87
N PHE A 226 3.85 4.18 -25.20
CA PHE A 226 3.48 2.78 -25.02
C PHE A 226 1.96 2.62 -25.00
N ASN A 227 1.49 1.46 -25.47
CA ASN A 227 0.07 1.10 -25.50
C ASN A 227 -0.29 0.13 -24.36
N HIS A 228 0.65 -0.71 -23.96
CA HIS A 228 0.46 -1.74 -22.94
C HIS A 228 1.64 -1.79 -21.98
N ARG A 229 1.39 -2.35 -20.79
CA ARG A 229 2.41 -2.51 -19.76
C ARG A 229 2.60 -3.96 -19.34
N VAL A 230 3.81 -4.26 -18.87
CA VAL A 230 4.12 -5.46 -18.08
C VAL A 230 4.47 -5.00 -16.66
N LEU A 231 3.60 -5.31 -15.70
CA LEU A 231 3.74 -4.91 -14.30
C LEU A 231 4.37 -6.06 -13.51
N CYS A 232 5.64 -5.92 -13.12
CA CYS A 232 6.39 -6.98 -12.43
C CYS A 232 6.36 -6.78 -10.91
N PHE A 233 5.53 -7.56 -10.22
CA PHE A 233 5.45 -7.61 -8.76
C PHE A 233 6.35 -8.71 -8.20
N GLY A 234 6.93 -8.46 -7.03
CA GLY A 234 7.65 -9.50 -6.30
C GLY A 234 8.47 -8.97 -5.14
N THR A 235 9.39 -9.80 -4.67
CA THR A 235 10.21 -9.54 -3.48
C THR A 235 11.53 -8.82 -3.83
N SER A 236 12.52 -8.93 -2.95
CA SER A 236 13.90 -8.48 -3.19
C SER A 236 14.54 -9.09 -4.45
N THR A 237 14.08 -10.25 -4.90
CA THR A 237 14.53 -10.87 -6.15
C THR A 237 14.07 -10.09 -7.38
N THR A 238 12.82 -9.60 -7.39
CA THR A 238 12.28 -8.77 -8.48
C THR A 238 12.88 -7.39 -8.46
N TYR A 239 13.04 -6.82 -7.25
CA TYR A 239 13.82 -5.61 -7.06
C TYR A 239 15.21 -5.77 -7.66
N SER A 240 15.83 -6.96 -7.59
CA SER A 240 17.20 -7.28 -8.04
C SER A 240 18.27 -6.64 -7.16
N VAL A 241 18.30 -7.02 -5.89
CA VAL A 241 19.30 -6.56 -4.90
C VAL A 241 20.73 -6.75 -5.42
N GLY A 242 21.56 -5.71 -5.24
CA GLY A 242 22.97 -5.75 -5.62
C GLY A 242 23.23 -5.50 -7.11
N THR A 243 22.24 -5.08 -7.88
CA THR A 243 22.43 -4.77 -9.30
C THR A 243 22.18 -3.29 -9.59
N SER A 244 22.76 -2.75 -10.68
CA SER A 244 22.37 -1.42 -11.18
C SER A 244 21.00 -1.46 -11.88
N ASN A 245 20.38 -0.30 -12.10
CA ASN A 245 19.09 -0.21 -12.80
C ASN A 245 19.11 -0.91 -14.16
N GLU A 246 20.21 -0.84 -14.91
CA GLU A 246 20.40 -1.47 -16.23
C GLU A 246 20.46 -3.01 -16.14
N ASN A 247 20.82 -3.54 -14.97
CA ASN A 247 21.13 -4.95 -14.76
C ASN A 247 20.10 -5.70 -13.89
N THR A 248 18.96 -5.07 -13.63
CA THR A 248 17.82 -5.73 -12.98
C THR A 248 17.18 -6.75 -13.91
N ILE A 249 16.52 -7.78 -13.35
CA ILE A 249 15.73 -8.73 -14.16
C ILE A 249 14.68 -8.00 -14.99
N VAL A 250 14.05 -6.96 -14.44
CA VAL A 250 12.98 -6.19 -15.10
C VAL A 250 13.53 -5.34 -16.26
N SER A 251 14.69 -4.71 -16.11
CA SER A 251 15.36 -4.00 -17.21
C SER A 251 15.83 -4.96 -18.31
N PHE A 252 16.27 -6.17 -17.96
CA PHE A 252 16.55 -7.18 -18.97
C PHE A 252 15.28 -7.66 -19.66
N ILE A 253 14.15 -7.83 -18.97
CA ILE A 253 12.85 -8.13 -19.59
C ILE A 253 12.47 -7.02 -20.59
N GLN A 254 12.58 -5.74 -20.19
CA GLN A 254 12.35 -4.62 -21.11
C GLN A 254 13.26 -4.70 -22.34
N LYS A 255 14.56 -4.92 -22.14
CA LYS A 255 15.53 -5.04 -23.23
C LYS A 255 15.23 -6.20 -24.18
N GLU A 256 14.77 -7.33 -23.66
CA GLU A 256 14.39 -8.49 -24.47
C GLU A 256 13.08 -8.24 -25.23
N ILE A 257 12.08 -7.62 -24.60
CA ILE A 257 10.83 -7.22 -25.25
C ILE A 257 11.08 -6.23 -26.39
N ASN A 258 11.99 -5.26 -26.21
CA ASN A 258 12.36 -4.26 -27.23
C ASN A 258 12.86 -4.86 -28.55
N LYS A 259 13.25 -6.14 -28.57
CA LYS A 259 13.64 -6.83 -29.82
C LYS A 259 12.44 -7.19 -30.70
N TYR A 260 11.24 -7.19 -30.13
CA TYR A 260 10.01 -7.65 -30.76
C TYR A 260 8.91 -6.56 -30.78
N HIS A 261 8.88 -5.69 -29.77
CA HIS A 261 7.87 -4.65 -29.59
C HIS A 261 8.52 -3.35 -29.11
N ASP A 262 8.12 -2.21 -29.68
CA ASP A 262 8.61 -0.88 -29.31
C ASP A 262 7.59 -0.04 -28.51
N ASP A 263 6.41 -0.59 -28.25
CA ASP A 263 5.27 0.07 -27.62
C ASP A 263 4.86 -0.56 -26.27
N ILE A 264 5.74 -1.36 -25.66
CA ILE A 264 5.51 -2.05 -24.39
C ILE A 264 6.42 -1.50 -23.30
N LYS A 265 5.83 -1.05 -22.20
CA LYS A 265 6.55 -0.56 -21.03
C LYS A 265 6.56 -1.60 -19.90
N VAL A 266 7.71 -1.93 -19.36
CA VAL A 266 7.86 -2.89 -18.25
C VAL A 266 8.18 -2.12 -16.96
N GLU A 267 7.49 -2.40 -15.87
CA GLU A 267 7.64 -1.68 -14.60
C GLU A 267 8.08 -2.60 -13.47
N ASN A 268 9.03 -2.14 -12.63
CA ASN A 268 9.56 -2.89 -11.51
C ASN A 268 8.86 -2.51 -10.19
N HIS A 269 7.82 -3.26 -9.86
CA HIS A 269 7.05 -3.16 -8.60
C HIS A 269 7.62 -4.10 -7.51
N GLY A 270 8.88 -4.53 -7.63
CA GLY A 270 9.53 -5.38 -6.64
C GLY A 270 9.85 -4.64 -5.35
N VAL A 271 9.43 -5.20 -4.20
CA VAL A 271 9.64 -4.61 -2.87
C VAL A 271 10.35 -5.60 -1.96
N HIS A 272 11.35 -5.13 -1.19
CA HIS A 272 12.10 -6.01 -0.28
C HIS A 272 11.20 -6.67 0.76
N GLY A 273 11.38 -7.98 0.99
CA GLY A 273 10.65 -8.73 2.02
C GLY A 273 9.16 -8.98 1.75
N MET A 274 8.60 -8.40 0.68
CA MET A 274 7.17 -8.40 0.39
C MET A 274 6.56 -9.81 0.42
N ASN A 275 5.56 -10.04 1.27
CA ASN A 275 4.77 -11.28 1.25
C ASN A 275 3.65 -11.22 0.19
N LEU A 276 3.02 -12.35 -0.12
CA LEU A 276 2.07 -12.42 -1.22
C LEU A 276 0.80 -11.60 -0.96
N LEU A 277 0.25 -11.63 0.25
CA LEU A 277 -0.94 -10.85 0.60
C LEU A 277 -0.71 -9.34 0.48
N LEU A 278 0.46 -8.84 0.86
CA LEU A 278 0.83 -7.43 0.66
C LEU A 278 1.02 -7.08 -0.82
N ALA A 279 1.61 -7.98 -1.59
CA ALA A 279 1.72 -7.80 -3.04
C ALA A 279 0.34 -7.76 -3.72
N ILE A 280 -0.62 -8.57 -3.25
CA ILE A 280 -2.03 -8.50 -3.66
C ILE A 280 -2.66 -7.16 -3.25
N ASN A 281 -2.41 -6.69 -2.03
CA ASN A 281 -2.88 -5.39 -1.58
C ASN A 281 -2.35 -4.24 -2.45
N ASN A 282 -1.09 -4.32 -2.88
CA ASN A 282 -0.51 -3.37 -3.83
C ASN A 282 -1.11 -3.51 -5.23
N LEU A 283 -1.38 -4.73 -5.68
CA LEU A 283 -1.98 -5.03 -6.98
C LEU A 283 -3.34 -4.34 -7.12
N ILE A 284 -4.22 -4.47 -6.11
CA ILE A 284 -5.57 -3.87 -6.18
C ILE A 284 -5.55 -2.34 -6.13
N GLN A 285 -4.44 -1.75 -5.69
CA GLN A 285 -4.17 -0.31 -5.64
C GLN A 285 -3.27 0.16 -6.80
N THR A 286 -3.04 -0.69 -7.79
CA THR A 286 -2.28 -0.34 -9.01
C THR A 286 -3.27 -0.30 -10.17
N GLU A 287 -3.24 0.76 -10.97
CA GLU A 287 -4.08 0.82 -12.17
C GLU A 287 -3.66 -0.27 -13.14
N ILE A 288 -4.61 -1.13 -13.52
CA ILE A 288 -4.43 -2.18 -14.53
C ILE A 288 -5.34 -1.85 -15.70
N LYS A 289 -4.74 -1.75 -16.89
CA LYS A 289 -5.45 -1.46 -18.15
C LYS A 289 -5.71 -2.76 -18.90
N LYS A 290 -6.76 -2.75 -19.72
CA LYS A 290 -7.06 -3.87 -20.63
C LYS A 290 -5.85 -4.13 -21.53
N GLY A 291 -5.43 -5.39 -21.62
CA GLY A 291 -4.25 -5.83 -22.38
C GLY A 291 -2.92 -5.72 -21.63
N ASP A 292 -2.88 -5.18 -20.41
CA ASP A 292 -1.68 -5.26 -19.57
C ASP A 292 -1.35 -6.73 -19.21
N ILE A 293 -0.08 -6.99 -18.92
CA ILE A 293 0.38 -8.23 -18.31
C ILE A 293 0.77 -7.93 -16.86
N VAL A 294 0.26 -8.73 -15.93
CA VAL A 294 0.64 -8.66 -14.52
C VAL A 294 1.46 -9.89 -14.17
N LEU A 295 2.75 -9.68 -13.91
CA LEU A 295 3.69 -10.74 -13.60
C LEU A 295 4.03 -10.72 -12.11
N PHE A 296 3.74 -11.80 -11.39
CA PHE A 296 4.26 -12.02 -10.03
C PHE A 296 5.45 -12.96 -10.11
N PHE A 297 6.56 -12.55 -9.51
CA PHE A 297 7.79 -13.30 -9.58
C PHE A 297 8.14 -13.93 -8.23
N ASP A 298 8.09 -15.26 -8.23
CA ASP A 298 8.84 -16.14 -7.34
C ASP A 298 8.41 -16.13 -5.86
N TYR A 299 7.10 -16.23 -5.62
CA TYR A 299 6.54 -16.49 -4.29
C TYR A 299 6.50 -17.99 -3.97
N ASP A 300 6.78 -18.35 -2.72
CA ASP A 300 6.84 -19.74 -2.23
C ASP A 300 5.51 -20.50 -2.41
N GLU A 301 4.38 -19.78 -2.35
CA GLU A 301 3.03 -20.29 -2.55
C GLU A 301 2.87 -20.93 -3.93
N PHE A 302 3.50 -20.37 -4.97
CA PHE A 302 3.37 -20.86 -6.35
C PHE A 302 4.00 -22.24 -6.53
N ASN A 303 4.98 -22.61 -5.70
CA ASN A 303 5.64 -23.91 -5.77
C ASN A 303 4.71 -25.07 -5.36
N ARG A 304 3.61 -24.79 -4.65
CA ARG A 304 2.73 -25.80 -4.04
C ARG A 304 1.55 -26.22 -4.91
N PHE A 305 1.30 -25.51 -6.01
CA PHE A 305 0.15 -25.71 -6.88
C PHE A 305 0.58 -25.83 -8.34
N ASP A 306 -0.32 -26.39 -9.15
CA ASP A 306 -0.25 -26.39 -10.60
C ASP A 306 -1.49 -25.64 -11.08
N ASP A 307 -1.31 -24.59 -11.88
CA ASP A 307 -2.35 -23.78 -12.50
C ASP A 307 -1.81 -23.26 -13.85
N ASP A 308 -2.67 -22.98 -14.83
CA ASP A 308 -2.27 -22.54 -16.17
C ASP A 308 -1.60 -21.16 -16.18
N VAL A 309 -1.79 -20.36 -15.13
CA VAL A 309 -1.09 -19.08 -14.94
C VAL A 309 0.25 -19.22 -14.22
N ILE A 310 0.58 -20.41 -13.68
CA ILE A 310 1.84 -20.67 -12.96
C ILE A 310 2.88 -21.27 -13.91
N PHE A 311 3.97 -20.56 -14.14
CA PHE A 311 5.07 -21.00 -14.99
C PHE A 311 6.28 -21.36 -14.14
N LYS A 312 6.64 -22.65 -14.17
CA LYS A 312 7.72 -23.21 -13.36
C LYS A 312 9.04 -23.24 -14.13
N LEU A 313 10.01 -22.43 -13.69
CA LEU A 313 11.36 -22.39 -14.24
C LEU A 313 12.30 -23.16 -13.31
N ASP A 314 12.86 -24.27 -13.78
CA ASP A 314 13.79 -25.08 -13.00
C ASP A 314 15.22 -24.56 -13.14
N MET A 315 15.79 -24.09 -12.02
CA MET A 315 17.16 -23.57 -11.94
C MET A 315 18.23 -24.56 -12.43
N ASN A 316 17.92 -25.87 -12.43
CA ASN A 316 18.82 -26.91 -12.90
C ASN A 316 18.93 -26.98 -14.43
N LYS A 317 18.02 -26.36 -15.18
CA LYS A 317 18.02 -26.35 -16.64
C LYS A 317 18.84 -25.20 -17.24
N PHE A 318 19.15 -24.17 -16.46
CA PHE A 318 19.92 -23.03 -16.92
C PHE A 318 21.43 -23.31 -16.87
N ASP A 319 22.17 -22.79 -17.84
CA ASP A 319 23.61 -22.65 -17.72
C ASP A 319 23.93 -21.60 -16.65
N ARG A 320 24.22 -22.07 -15.44
CA ARG A 320 24.50 -21.19 -14.32
C ARG A 320 25.92 -20.65 -14.35
N GLY A 321 26.89 -21.31 -14.99
CA GLY A 321 28.28 -20.87 -14.94
C GLY A 321 28.77 -20.60 -13.50
N ASP A 322 29.77 -19.74 -13.35
CA ASP A 322 30.44 -19.46 -12.07
C ASP A 322 30.03 -18.12 -11.44
N ASN A 323 29.05 -17.41 -12.00
CA ASN A 323 28.68 -16.05 -11.57
C ASN A 323 27.17 -15.80 -11.65
N PHE A 324 26.34 -16.82 -11.43
CA PHE A 324 24.88 -16.70 -11.57
C PHE A 324 24.20 -15.95 -10.42
N PHE A 325 24.69 -16.16 -9.20
CA PHE A 325 24.06 -15.71 -7.97
C PHE A 325 24.91 -14.61 -7.32
N VAL A 326 24.26 -13.66 -6.66
CA VAL A 326 24.93 -12.75 -5.73
C VAL A 326 25.02 -13.39 -4.36
N ASP A 327 23.95 -14.09 -3.96
CA ASP A 327 23.89 -14.91 -2.77
C ASP A 327 23.02 -16.15 -3.02
N LEU A 328 23.23 -17.18 -2.20
CA LEU A 328 22.53 -18.45 -2.34
C LEU A 328 22.34 -19.09 -0.96
N ALA A 329 21.17 -18.87 -0.37
CA ALA A 329 20.74 -19.55 0.85
C ALA A 329 20.01 -20.86 0.51
N LYS A 330 19.57 -21.59 1.56
CA LYS A 330 18.89 -22.87 1.41
C LYS A 330 17.63 -22.80 0.54
N HIS A 331 16.85 -21.73 0.69
CA HIS A 331 15.55 -21.53 0.02
C HIS A 331 15.41 -20.18 -0.69
N HIS A 332 16.41 -19.29 -0.54
CA HIS A 332 16.39 -17.94 -1.10
C HIS A 332 17.67 -17.69 -1.89
N CYS A 333 17.60 -16.88 -2.94
CA CYS A 333 18.77 -16.44 -3.69
C CYS A 333 18.50 -15.11 -4.39
N HIS A 334 19.54 -14.32 -4.56
CA HIS A 334 19.54 -13.18 -5.48
C HIS A 334 20.47 -13.46 -6.67
N PHE A 335 20.10 -12.92 -7.82
CA PHE A 335 20.78 -13.17 -9.08
C PHE A 335 21.74 -12.04 -9.42
N SER A 336 22.88 -12.42 -10.00
CA SER A 336 23.83 -11.46 -10.56
C SER A 336 23.27 -10.79 -11.82
N PRO A 337 23.95 -9.77 -12.39
CA PRO A 337 23.60 -9.26 -13.71
C PRO A 337 23.49 -10.35 -14.78
N ARG A 338 24.38 -11.37 -14.78
CA ARG A 338 24.28 -12.49 -15.72
C ARG A 338 23.09 -13.40 -15.41
N GLY A 339 22.84 -13.72 -14.14
CA GLY A 339 21.69 -14.53 -13.73
C GLY A 339 20.36 -13.89 -14.11
N ASN A 340 20.21 -12.60 -13.80
CA ASN A 340 19.05 -11.79 -14.21
C ASN A 340 18.85 -11.82 -15.72
N ARG A 341 19.91 -11.64 -16.51
CA ARG A 341 19.82 -11.67 -17.98
C ARG A 341 19.35 -13.03 -18.51
N VAL A 342 19.88 -14.14 -17.97
CA VAL A 342 19.51 -15.49 -18.40
C VAL A 342 18.04 -15.77 -18.08
N LEU A 343 17.59 -15.45 -16.87
CA LEU A 343 16.19 -15.63 -16.46
C LEU A 343 15.24 -14.72 -17.24
N ALA A 344 15.58 -13.44 -17.39
CA ALA A 344 14.79 -12.48 -18.15
C ALA A 344 14.57 -12.92 -19.60
N LYS A 345 15.61 -13.47 -20.24
CA LYS A 345 15.51 -14.02 -21.59
C LYS A 345 14.51 -15.17 -21.67
N SER A 346 14.63 -16.16 -20.77
CA SER A 346 13.71 -17.31 -20.72
C SER A 346 12.27 -16.88 -20.42
N ILE A 347 12.05 -16.01 -19.43
CA ILE A 347 10.73 -15.43 -19.12
C ILE A 347 10.15 -14.73 -20.35
N THR A 348 10.96 -13.94 -21.05
CA THR A 348 10.49 -13.17 -22.19
C THR A 348 10.14 -14.08 -23.37
N GLU A 349 11.10 -14.88 -23.83
CA GLU A 349 10.97 -15.70 -25.04
C GLU A 349 9.97 -16.85 -24.87
N GLU A 350 9.96 -17.52 -23.71
CA GLU A 350 9.12 -18.70 -23.50
C GLU A 350 7.70 -18.34 -23.02
N ILE A 351 7.52 -17.18 -22.35
CA ILE A 351 6.27 -16.86 -21.66
C ILE A 351 5.64 -15.57 -22.21
N LEU A 352 6.34 -14.44 -22.16
CA LEU A 352 5.76 -13.12 -22.39
C LEU A 352 5.41 -12.85 -23.85
N ILE A 353 6.32 -13.09 -24.80
CA ILE A 353 6.13 -12.70 -26.22
C ILE A 353 4.85 -13.30 -26.80
N SER A 354 4.53 -14.55 -26.48
CA SER A 354 3.30 -15.22 -26.97
C SER A 354 2.00 -14.68 -26.35
N ARG A 355 2.08 -13.77 -25.38
CA ARG A 355 0.95 -13.22 -24.60
C ARG A 355 0.79 -11.71 -24.76
N ILE A 356 1.82 -10.99 -25.19
CA ILE A 356 1.72 -9.56 -25.49
C ILE A 356 0.65 -9.34 -26.58
N GLY A 357 -0.21 -8.34 -26.37
CA GLY A 357 -1.29 -8.00 -27.29
C GLY A 357 -2.49 -8.95 -27.27
N LYS A 358 -2.45 -10.05 -26.51
CA LYS A 358 -3.63 -10.89 -26.31
C LYS A 358 -4.56 -10.26 -25.28
N ILE A 359 -5.80 -10.09 -25.67
CA ILE A 359 -6.86 -9.65 -24.78
C ILE A 359 -7.40 -10.88 -24.04
N ASN A 360 -7.48 -10.77 -22.72
CA ASN A 360 -8.21 -11.73 -21.90
C ASN A 360 -9.65 -11.25 -21.76
N ASP A 361 -10.58 -11.81 -22.55
CA ASP A 361 -12.01 -11.50 -22.47
C ASP A 361 -12.75 -12.43 -21.48
N THR A 362 -12.01 -13.18 -20.65
CA THR A 362 -12.62 -14.04 -19.62
C THR A 362 -13.21 -13.18 -18.51
N TYR A 363 -14.53 -13.25 -18.33
CA TYR A 363 -15.19 -12.60 -17.22
C TYR A 363 -15.03 -13.44 -15.95
N THR A 364 -14.23 -12.95 -15.01
CA THR A 364 -14.04 -13.55 -13.68
C THR A 364 -14.49 -12.57 -12.61
N VAL A 365 -15.07 -13.08 -11.54
CA VAL A 365 -15.45 -12.28 -10.36
C VAL A 365 -14.48 -12.62 -9.22
N PRO A 366 -13.64 -11.67 -8.78
CA PRO A 366 -12.74 -11.90 -7.66
C PRO A 366 -13.52 -12.14 -6.36
N SER A 367 -12.92 -12.86 -5.41
CA SER A 367 -13.58 -13.20 -4.14
C SER A 367 -13.78 -11.97 -3.23
N ASP A 368 -15.03 -11.65 -2.91
CA ASP A 368 -15.40 -10.60 -1.94
C ASP A 368 -14.80 -10.83 -0.55
N ARG A 369 -14.66 -12.09 -0.13
CA ARG A 369 -14.01 -12.42 1.15
C ARG A 369 -12.55 -11.98 1.19
N ILE A 370 -11.83 -12.11 0.06
CA ILE A 370 -10.44 -11.66 -0.01
C ILE A 370 -10.37 -10.14 -0.02
N PHE A 371 -11.32 -9.43 -0.65
CA PHE A 371 -11.41 -7.98 -0.50
C PHE A 371 -11.59 -7.56 0.97
N GLN A 372 -12.48 -8.20 1.72
CA GLN A 372 -12.65 -7.91 3.15
C GLN A 372 -11.40 -8.22 3.98
N VAL A 373 -10.66 -9.29 3.65
CA VAL A 373 -9.35 -9.58 4.27
C VAL A 373 -8.34 -8.48 3.94
N LEU A 374 -8.31 -7.98 2.71
CA LEU A 374 -7.44 -6.87 2.30
C LEU A 374 -7.82 -5.57 3.02
N ASP A 375 -9.11 -5.29 3.21
CA ASP A 375 -9.56 -4.14 4.01
C ASP A 375 -9.11 -4.24 5.47
N ASN A 376 -9.15 -5.45 6.05
CA ASN A 376 -8.60 -5.69 7.39
C ASN A 376 -7.07 -5.52 7.44
N LEU A 377 -6.35 -5.91 6.38
CA LEU A 377 -4.91 -5.68 6.24
C LEU A 377 -4.60 -4.19 6.12
N LYS A 378 -5.32 -3.45 5.27
CA LYS A 378 -5.20 -1.99 5.15
C LYS A 378 -5.44 -1.32 6.50
N TYR A 379 -6.45 -1.79 7.24
CA TYR A 379 -6.73 -1.31 8.58
C TYR A 379 -5.56 -1.57 9.55
N PHE A 380 -4.95 -2.75 9.51
CA PHE A 380 -3.76 -3.05 10.31
C PHE A 380 -2.57 -2.15 9.95
N LEU A 381 -2.26 -2.02 8.66
CA LEU A 381 -1.15 -1.16 8.15
C LEU A 381 -1.34 0.27 8.62
N TYR A 382 -2.56 0.75 8.50
CA TYR A 382 -2.94 2.05 8.98
C TYR A 382 -2.71 2.20 10.50
N ARG A 383 -3.13 1.23 11.32
CA ARG A 383 -2.94 1.32 12.79
C ARG A 383 -1.47 1.37 13.19
N GLN A 384 -0.62 0.64 12.48
CA GLN A 384 0.83 0.75 12.66
C GLN A 384 1.32 2.17 12.36
N THR A 385 0.91 2.74 11.23
CA THR A 385 1.22 4.13 10.88
C THR A 385 0.68 5.12 11.91
N ALA A 386 -0.56 4.96 12.35
CA ALA A 386 -1.19 5.81 13.35
C ALA A 386 -0.46 5.74 14.70
N GLN A 387 -0.04 4.55 15.16
CA GLN A 387 0.73 4.43 16.40
C GLN A 387 2.10 5.10 16.32
N VAL A 388 2.75 5.07 15.15
CA VAL A 388 3.97 5.85 14.90
C VAL A 388 3.67 7.35 15.01
N PHE A 389 2.53 7.81 14.50
CA PHE A 389 2.08 9.21 14.64
C PHE A 389 1.48 9.56 16.01
N GLU A 390 1.06 8.57 16.82
CA GLU A 390 0.65 8.73 18.22
C GLU A 390 1.82 9.16 19.13
N THR A 391 3.02 9.25 18.58
CA THR A 391 4.17 9.94 19.19
C THR A 391 3.98 11.47 19.12
N CYS A 392 3.99 12.13 20.27
CA CYS A 392 3.87 13.58 20.54
C CYS A 392 2.82 14.40 19.77
N GLU A 393 2.90 14.51 18.44
CA GLU A 393 2.08 15.42 17.62
C GLU A 393 0.58 15.07 17.65
N MET A 394 0.22 13.79 17.53
CA MET A 394 -1.19 13.37 17.63
C MET A 394 -1.77 13.64 19.01
N LYS A 395 -1.01 13.29 20.06
CA LYS A 395 -1.44 13.49 21.44
C LYS A 395 -1.66 14.99 21.71
N SER A 396 -0.77 15.84 21.20
CA SER A 396 -0.94 17.28 21.25
C SER A 396 -2.18 17.75 20.49
N TYR A 397 -2.44 17.21 19.29
CA TYR A 397 -3.63 17.57 18.51
C TYR A 397 -4.93 17.12 19.16
N LEU A 398 -5.03 15.87 19.62
CA LEU A 398 -6.22 15.37 20.33
C LEU A 398 -6.43 16.07 21.66
N SER A 399 -5.36 16.46 22.36
CA SER A 399 -5.43 17.28 23.58
C SER A 399 -5.92 18.71 23.29
N LEU A 400 -5.62 19.26 22.10
CA LEU A 400 -6.23 20.51 21.64
C LEU A 400 -7.72 20.31 21.35
N LEU A 401 -8.10 19.24 20.65
CA LEU A 401 -9.50 18.98 20.29
C LEU A 401 -10.36 18.70 21.53
N SER A 402 -9.85 17.97 22.52
CA SER A 402 -10.61 17.63 23.73
C SER A 402 -11.02 18.85 24.56
N GLN A 403 -10.37 20.00 24.38
CA GLN A 403 -10.77 21.27 24.99
C GLN A 403 -12.10 21.80 24.44
N TYR A 404 -12.51 21.30 23.27
CA TYR A 404 -13.73 21.71 22.57
C TYR A 404 -14.80 20.62 22.57
N THR A 405 -14.60 19.50 23.28
CA THR A 405 -15.57 18.40 23.34
C THR A 405 -16.94 18.93 23.80
N PRO A 406 -17.99 18.84 22.97
CA PRO A 406 -19.32 19.29 23.33
C PRO A 406 -19.97 18.37 24.37
N ASP A 407 -20.97 18.90 25.07
CA ASP A 407 -21.80 18.12 26.00
C ASP A 407 -22.45 16.92 25.30
N ASN A 408 -22.62 15.83 26.05
CA ASN A 408 -23.25 14.62 25.55
C ASN A 408 -24.71 14.88 25.12
N GLY A 409 -25.12 14.25 24.01
CA GLY A 409 -26.50 14.32 23.50
C GLY A 409 -26.74 15.42 22.46
N LEU A 410 -25.76 16.30 22.20
CA LEU A 410 -25.83 17.27 21.12
C LEU A 410 -25.65 16.60 19.76
N LYS A 411 -26.37 17.10 18.75
CA LYS A 411 -26.11 16.77 17.36
C LYS A 411 -24.91 17.58 16.89
N VAL A 412 -23.75 16.94 16.81
CA VAL A 412 -22.50 17.61 16.41
C VAL A 412 -22.17 17.30 14.95
N GLY A 413 -21.95 18.35 14.17
CA GLY A 413 -21.54 18.29 12.78
C GLY A 413 -20.10 18.75 12.54
N SER A 414 -19.53 18.39 11.40
CA SER A 414 -18.29 19.01 10.93
C SER A 414 -18.23 19.24 9.42
N VAL A 415 -17.37 20.19 9.03
CA VAL A 415 -17.02 20.50 7.63
C VAL A 415 -15.51 20.73 7.53
N ALA A 416 -14.85 20.07 6.59
CA ALA A 416 -13.46 20.37 6.23
C ALA A 416 -13.42 21.33 5.02
N VAL A 417 -12.64 22.40 5.11
CA VAL A 417 -12.55 23.43 4.06
C VAL A 417 -11.12 23.89 3.82
N ASN A 418 -10.72 24.01 2.54
CA ASN A 418 -9.44 24.62 2.17
C ASN A 418 -9.53 26.16 2.18
N CYS A 419 -10.63 26.72 1.64
CA CYS A 419 -10.90 28.16 1.63
C CYS A 419 -9.72 29.01 1.12
N ASN A 420 -9.30 28.81 -0.13
CA ASN A 420 -8.14 29.47 -0.75
C ASN A 420 -8.53 30.48 -1.87
N PRO A 421 -9.31 31.54 -1.60
CA PRO A 421 -9.80 32.01 -0.30
C PRO A 421 -11.22 31.49 0.01
N ILE A 422 -11.80 31.86 1.16
CA ILE A 422 -13.22 31.61 1.43
C ILE A 422 -14.09 32.41 0.43
N THR A 423 -15.22 31.82 0.01
CA THR A 423 -16.12 32.40 -1.00
C THR A 423 -17.56 32.33 -0.49
N LYS A 424 -18.50 33.05 -1.11
CA LYS A 424 -19.93 32.91 -0.76
C LYS A 424 -20.44 31.49 -0.97
N GLY A 425 -19.84 30.74 -1.90
CA GLY A 425 -20.13 29.31 -2.09
C GLY A 425 -19.71 28.46 -0.88
N HIS A 426 -18.53 28.73 -0.30
CA HIS A 426 -18.12 28.09 0.96
C HIS A 426 -19.03 28.52 2.10
N LEU A 427 -19.33 29.82 2.22
CA LEU A 427 -20.17 30.33 3.30
C LEU A 427 -21.56 29.68 3.30
N HIS A 428 -22.16 29.47 2.13
CA HIS A 428 -23.43 28.78 2.01
C HIS A 428 -23.41 27.33 2.53
N LEU A 429 -22.34 26.58 2.24
CA LEU A 429 -22.15 25.24 2.80
C LEU A 429 -22.10 25.30 4.33
N LEU A 430 -21.33 26.24 4.87
CA LEU A 430 -21.15 26.40 6.32
C LEU A 430 -22.45 26.83 7.02
N GLU A 431 -23.20 27.76 6.43
CA GLU A 431 -24.51 28.20 6.93
C GLU A 431 -25.54 27.06 6.86
N TYR A 432 -25.55 26.27 5.78
CA TYR A 432 -26.41 25.11 5.68
C TYR A 432 -26.07 24.07 6.76
N ALA A 433 -24.79 23.75 6.91
CA ALA A 433 -24.32 22.79 7.90
C ALA A 433 -24.69 23.24 9.33
N SER A 434 -24.39 24.49 9.68
CA SER A 434 -24.68 25.11 10.98
C SER A 434 -26.17 25.03 11.35
N LYS A 435 -27.08 25.25 10.40
CA LYS A 435 -28.53 25.14 10.62
C LYS A 435 -29.04 23.72 10.90
N ASN A 436 -28.24 22.70 10.59
CA ASN A 436 -28.67 21.29 10.65
C ASN A 436 -28.11 20.52 11.86
N VAL A 437 -27.37 21.20 12.75
CA VAL A 437 -26.70 20.63 13.92
C VAL A 437 -26.73 21.60 15.09
N ASP A 438 -26.59 21.09 16.31
CA ASP A 438 -26.53 21.93 17.52
C ASP A 438 -25.16 22.57 17.69
N LYS A 439 -24.10 21.88 17.23
CA LYS A 439 -22.71 22.37 17.20
C LYS A 439 -22.05 22.02 15.88
N LEU A 440 -21.37 22.98 15.25
CA LEU A 440 -20.61 22.75 14.02
C LEU A 440 -19.12 23.03 14.23
N PHE A 441 -18.28 22.05 13.91
CA PHE A 441 -16.83 22.23 13.78
C PHE A 441 -16.43 22.48 12.34
N ILE A 442 -15.66 23.54 12.11
CA ILE A 442 -15.08 23.84 10.80
C ILE A 442 -13.58 23.59 10.88
N PHE A 443 -13.08 22.61 10.13
CA PHE A 443 -11.66 22.32 10.04
C PHE A 443 -11.05 23.01 8.82
N VAL A 444 -10.11 23.93 9.06
CA VAL A 444 -9.37 24.60 7.98
C VAL A 444 -8.12 23.78 7.64
N ILE A 445 -7.99 23.35 6.39
CA ILE A 445 -6.91 22.47 5.92
C ILE A 445 -5.56 23.21 5.94
N GLU A 446 -4.54 22.60 6.55
CA GLU A 446 -3.23 23.21 6.88
C GLU A 446 -2.15 23.12 5.78
N GLU A 447 -2.51 22.73 4.55
CA GLU A 447 -1.52 22.46 3.50
C GLU A 447 -0.85 23.72 2.90
N ASP A 448 0.46 23.61 2.66
CA ASP A 448 1.34 24.71 2.23
C ASP A 448 1.40 24.93 0.70
N LYS A 449 0.64 24.15 -0.09
CA LYS A 449 0.57 24.27 -1.56
C LYS A 449 -0.50 25.27 -2.05
N SER A 450 -1.00 26.15 -1.18
CA SER A 450 -2.08 27.12 -1.47
C SER A 450 -1.56 28.48 -1.96
N PHE A 451 -2.45 29.28 -2.58
CA PHE A 451 -2.10 30.64 -3.03
C PHE A 451 -2.08 31.62 -1.85
N PHE A 452 -3.02 31.46 -0.93
CA PHE A 452 -3.05 32.17 0.35
C PHE A 452 -2.42 31.32 1.44
N LYS A 453 -1.67 31.96 2.35
CA LYS A 453 -1.05 31.30 3.50
C LYS A 453 -2.13 30.71 4.41
N PHE A 454 -1.79 29.64 5.13
CA PHE A 454 -2.72 28.99 6.03
C PHE A 454 -3.32 29.95 7.07
N GLU A 455 -2.48 30.74 7.75
CA GLU A 455 -2.94 31.66 8.79
C GLU A 455 -3.93 32.71 8.26
N ASP A 456 -3.71 33.22 7.05
CA ASP A 456 -4.65 34.14 6.39
C ASP A 456 -6.00 33.45 6.12
N ARG A 457 -5.97 32.21 5.61
CA ARG A 457 -7.19 31.42 5.33
C ARG A 457 -7.97 31.14 6.61
N LEU A 458 -7.28 30.73 7.68
CA LEU A 458 -7.88 30.47 8.98
C LEU A 458 -8.60 31.72 9.51
N GLN A 459 -7.91 32.86 9.53
CA GLN A 459 -8.47 34.12 10.01
C GLN A 459 -9.69 34.55 9.18
N LEU A 460 -9.61 34.44 7.85
CA LEU A 460 -10.73 34.78 6.97
C LEU A 460 -11.95 33.88 7.19
N VAL A 461 -11.75 32.60 7.48
CA VAL A 461 -12.85 31.67 7.81
C VAL A 461 -13.48 32.07 9.15
N ILE A 462 -12.67 32.36 10.16
CA ILE A 462 -13.15 32.85 11.48
C ILE A 462 -14.02 34.09 11.28
N GLU A 463 -13.48 35.15 10.65
CA GLU A 463 -14.19 36.42 10.44
C GLU A 463 -15.47 36.24 9.62
N SER A 464 -15.44 35.41 8.58
CA SER A 464 -16.59 35.20 7.70
C SER A 464 -17.68 34.33 8.32
N THR A 465 -17.46 33.74 9.49
CA THR A 465 -18.42 32.86 10.18
C THR A 465 -18.80 33.36 11.58
N GLN A 466 -18.35 34.55 12.00
CA GLN A 466 -18.64 35.11 13.32
C GLN A 466 -20.14 35.26 13.61
N HIS A 467 -20.97 35.43 12.58
CA HIS A 467 -22.42 35.51 12.73
C HIS A 467 -23.10 34.16 13.04
N LEU A 468 -22.35 33.05 13.01
CA LEU A 468 -22.87 31.71 13.30
C LEU A 468 -22.50 31.32 14.75
N GLU A 469 -23.45 31.47 15.66
CA GLU A 469 -23.23 31.30 17.12
C GLU A 469 -22.82 29.88 17.52
N ASN A 470 -23.26 28.86 16.76
CA ASN A 470 -22.99 27.46 17.07
C ASN A 470 -21.73 26.89 16.38
N VAL A 471 -20.89 27.74 15.79
CA VAL A 471 -19.71 27.35 15.03
C VAL A 471 -18.43 27.46 15.87
N THR A 472 -17.53 26.49 15.71
CA THR A 472 -16.14 26.61 16.16
C THR A 472 -15.21 26.29 15.01
N VAL A 473 -14.35 27.24 14.66
CA VAL A 473 -13.33 27.07 13.62
C VAL A 473 -12.05 26.55 14.27
N LEU A 474 -11.55 25.43 13.76
CA LEU A 474 -10.35 24.74 14.24
C LEU A 474 -9.38 24.55 13.08
N ARG A 475 -8.11 24.40 13.42
CA ARG A 475 -7.07 24.02 12.47
C ARG A 475 -7.17 22.51 12.19
N GLY A 476 -7.02 22.08 10.94
CA GLY A 476 -7.17 20.68 10.52
C GLY A 476 -6.01 19.76 10.94
N GLY A 477 -4.90 20.33 11.41
CA GLY A 477 -3.68 19.60 11.73
C GLY A 477 -3.08 18.88 10.52
N LYS A 478 -2.22 17.90 10.82
CA LYS A 478 -1.62 17.00 9.82
C LYS A 478 -2.55 15.86 9.40
N PHE A 479 -3.81 15.88 9.83
CA PHE A 479 -4.66 14.68 9.85
C PHE A 479 -6.02 14.82 9.14
N ILE A 480 -6.35 16.01 8.61
CA ILE A 480 -7.56 16.25 7.81
C ILE A 480 -7.14 16.77 6.44
N CYS A 481 -7.49 16.02 5.39
CA CYS A 481 -7.16 16.27 3.98
C CYS A 481 -5.69 16.67 3.75
N THR A 482 -4.74 15.87 4.23
CA THR A 482 -3.30 16.15 4.08
C THR A 482 -2.60 15.18 3.15
N GLU A 483 -1.37 15.49 2.71
CA GLU A 483 -0.56 14.54 1.93
C GLU A 483 -0.29 13.23 2.72
N LEU A 484 -0.34 13.30 4.05
CA LEU A 484 -0.22 12.14 4.91
C LEU A 484 -1.47 11.26 4.89
N THR A 485 -2.67 11.84 4.98
CA THR A 485 -3.93 11.08 5.08
C THR A 485 -4.58 10.80 3.74
N TYR A 486 -4.24 11.59 2.72
CA TYR A 486 -4.81 11.53 1.38
C TYR A 486 -3.80 11.99 0.29
N PRO A 487 -2.67 11.25 0.13
CA PRO A 487 -1.58 11.63 -0.78
C PRO A 487 -2.02 11.83 -2.24
N ASP A 488 -2.98 11.02 -2.71
CA ASP A 488 -3.50 11.08 -4.09
C ASP A 488 -4.16 12.42 -4.46
N TYR A 489 -4.60 13.22 -3.49
CA TYR A 489 -5.17 14.56 -3.75
C TYR A 489 -4.12 15.58 -4.19
N PHE A 490 -2.86 15.37 -3.81
CA PHE A 490 -1.78 16.35 -3.95
C PHE A 490 -0.83 16.05 -5.10
N ASP A 491 -0.91 14.86 -5.70
CA ASP A 491 -0.14 14.49 -6.88
C ASP A 491 -0.95 14.77 -8.15
N LYS A 492 -0.58 15.81 -8.88
CA LYS A 492 -1.28 16.27 -10.09
C LYS A 492 -0.74 15.61 -11.37
N ASP A 493 0.38 14.89 -11.28
CA ASP A 493 1.04 14.24 -12.41
C ASP A 493 0.76 12.73 -12.48
N THR A 494 0.22 12.13 -11.41
CA THR A 494 -0.29 10.76 -11.43
C THR A 494 -1.70 10.70 -12.02
N LYS A 495 -1.78 10.50 -13.34
CA LYS A 495 -3.04 10.11 -14.01
C LYS A 495 -3.55 8.71 -13.60
N GLU A 496 -2.94 8.07 -12.60
CA GLU A 496 -2.94 6.61 -12.39
C GLU A 496 -3.61 6.09 -11.10
N THR A 497 -4.15 6.90 -10.18
CA THR A 497 -4.73 6.35 -8.93
C THR A 497 -6.22 6.64 -8.74
N GLN A 498 -7.00 5.58 -8.46
CA GLN A 498 -8.25 5.72 -7.71
C GLN A 498 -7.88 6.20 -6.31
N ALA A 499 -8.27 7.42 -5.95
CA ALA A 499 -7.84 8.01 -4.69
C ALA A 499 -8.53 7.29 -3.51
N ASP A 500 -7.75 6.60 -2.68
CA ASP A 500 -8.27 5.82 -1.55
C ASP A 500 -8.35 6.68 -0.28
N ALA A 501 -9.51 7.31 -0.07
CA ALA A 501 -9.78 8.13 1.11
C ALA A 501 -10.08 7.33 2.39
N SER A 502 -9.98 5.99 2.35
CA SER A 502 -10.35 5.14 3.50
C SER A 502 -9.53 5.42 4.74
N MET A 503 -8.26 5.81 4.55
CA MET A 503 -7.35 6.15 5.62
C MET A 503 -7.79 7.42 6.37
N GLU A 504 -8.11 8.48 5.63
CA GLU A 504 -8.63 9.72 6.21
C GLU A 504 -9.99 9.48 6.90
N ALA A 505 -10.89 8.72 6.26
CA ALA A 505 -12.20 8.41 6.80
C ALA A 505 -12.09 7.72 8.16
N TRP A 506 -11.27 6.67 8.23
CA TRP A 506 -11.01 5.96 9.47
C TRP A 506 -10.41 6.89 10.52
N PHE A 507 -9.38 7.67 10.16
CA PHE A 507 -8.66 8.55 11.10
C PHE A 507 -9.62 9.53 11.76
N PHE A 508 -10.42 10.15 10.91
CA PHE A 508 -11.47 11.05 11.32
C PHE A 508 -12.47 10.36 12.24
N CYS A 509 -13.04 9.22 11.84
CA CYS A 509 -14.04 8.49 12.62
C CYS A 509 -13.54 8.05 14.00
N GLU A 510 -12.31 7.56 14.09
CA GLU A 510 -11.81 6.88 15.28
C GLU A 510 -11.17 7.81 16.31
N TYR A 511 -10.58 8.91 15.86
CA TYR A 511 -9.92 9.85 16.77
C TYR A 511 -10.63 11.19 16.85
N ILE A 512 -10.81 11.88 15.72
CA ILE A 512 -11.36 13.25 15.71
C ILE A 512 -12.84 13.24 16.09
N ALA A 513 -13.62 12.40 15.42
CA ALA A 513 -15.06 12.33 15.61
C ALA A 513 -15.41 11.84 17.01
N LYS A 514 -14.68 10.85 17.56
CA LYS A 514 -14.85 10.41 18.95
C LYS A 514 -14.47 11.51 19.95
N ALA A 515 -13.34 12.22 19.74
CA ALA A 515 -12.92 13.28 20.66
C ALA A 515 -13.92 14.44 20.73
N LEU A 516 -14.65 14.71 19.64
CA LEU A 516 -15.57 15.84 19.54
C LEU A 516 -17.05 15.43 19.49
N ASN A 517 -17.37 14.15 19.72
CA ASN A 517 -18.72 13.60 19.61
C ASN A 517 -19.41 13.88 18.24
N ILE A 518 -18.64 13.95 17.15
CA ILE A 518 -19.17 14.23 15.80
C ILE A 518 -19.99 13.04 15.31
N SER A 519 -21.24 13.32 14.92
CA SER A 519 -22.19 12.34 14.38
C SER A 519 -22.64 12.66 12.96
N LYS A 520 -22.22 13.81 12.41
CA LYS A 520 -22.60 14.24 11.06
C LYS A 520 -21.44 14.95 10.34
N ILE A 521 -21.24 14.65 9.07
CA ILE A 521 -20.29 15.36 8.21
C ILE A 521 -21.02 15.99 7.03
N PHE A 522 -20.62 17.20 6.66
CA PHE A 522 -21.15 17.88 5.48
C PHE A 522 -20.03 18.08 4.46
N LEU A 523 -20.28 17.66 3.22
CA LEU A 523 -19.33 17.72 2.11
C LEU A 523 -19.88 18.63 1.01
N GLY A 524 -19.03 19.43 0.39
CA GLY A 524 -19.39 20.19 -0.80
C GLY A 524 -19.37 19.32 -2.05
N ASP A 525 -20.37 19.48 -2.92
CA ASP A 525 -20.41 18.83 -4.22
C ASP A 525 -19.45 19.53 -5.21
N GLU A 526 -18.56 18.77 -5.85
CA GLU A 526 -17.66 19.24 -6.90
C GLU A 526 -17.74 18.34 -8.14
N PRO A 527 -18.82 18.42 -8.93
CA PRO A 527 -19.09 17.47 -10.01
C PRO A 527 -18.05 17.50 -11.14
N ASN A 528 -17.29 18.59 -11.27
CA ASN A 528 -16.25 18.76 -12.28
C ASN A 528 -14.85 18.32 -11.79
N CYS A 529 -14.71 17.88 -10.52
CA CYS A 529 -13.47 17.40 -9.95
C CYS A 529 -13.57 15.90 -9.68
N MET A 530 -12.94 15.08 -10.53
CA MET A 530 -13.00 13.61 -10.41
C MET A 530 -12.50 13.11 -9.04
N ILE A 531 -11.42 13.70 -8.53
CA ILE A 531 -10.83 13.34 -7.23
C ILE A 531 -11.80 13.65 -6.08
N THR A 532 -12.37 14.86 -6.05
CA THR A 532 -13.34 15.23 -5.01
C THR A 532 -14.63 14.40 -5.09
N ARG A 533 -15.05 14.00 -6.29
CA ARG A 533 -16.17 13.07 -6.44
C ARG A 533 -15.86 11.71 -5.83
N GLN A 534 -14.71 11.13 -6.16
CA GLN A 534 -14.25 9.85 -5.59
C GLN A 534 -14.13 9.92 -4.06
N TYR A 535 -13.59 11.03 -3.54
CA TYR A 535 -13.54 11.30 -2.10
C TYR A 535 -14.94 11.29 -1.47
N ASN A 536 -15.88 12.06 -2.03
CA ASN A 536 -17.25 12.14 -1.51
C ASN A 536 -17.97 10.78 -1.56
N GLU A 537 -17.80 10.02 -2.66
CA GLU A 537 -18.34 8.67 -2.81
C GLU A 537 -17.78 7.74 -1.73
N LYS A 538 -16.46 7.76 -1.51
CA LYS A 538 -15.81 6.91 -0.53
C LYS A 538 -16.18 7.28 0.91
N MET A 539 -16.29 8.57 1.21
CA MET A 539 -16.74 9.04 2.52
C MET A 539 -18.19 8.63 2.79
N ALA A 540 -19.07 8.75 1.79
CA ALA A 540 -20.47 8.32 1.90
C ALA A 540 -20.61 6.80 2.06
N GLU A 541 -19.67 6.02 1.55
CA GLU A 541 -19.60 4.56 1.75
C GLU A 541 -19.13 4.20 3.18
N LEU A 542 -18.07 4.86 3.68
CA LEU A 542 -17.36 4.44 4.90
C LEU A 542 -17.89 5.03 6.20
N LEU A 543 -18.12 6.35 6.28
CA LEU A 543 -18.49 7.01 7.54
C LEU A 543 -19.77 6.45 8.19
N PRO A 544 -20.81 6.02 7.43
CA PRO A 544 -22.00 5.43 8.04
C PRO A 544 -21.72 4.16 8.84
N THR A 545 -20.68 3.37 8.52
CA THR A 545 -20.32 2.17 9.30
C THR A 545 -19.75 2.52 10.67
N TYR A 546 -19.37 3.78 10.89
CA TYR A 546 -18.92 4.34 12.17
C TYR A 546 -20.02 5.13 12.90
N GLY A 547 -21.26 5.07 12.39
CA GLY A 547 -22.38 5.82 12.96
C GLY A 547 -22.36 7.32 12.62
N ILE A 548 -21.61 7.74 11.60
CA ILE A 548 -21.54 9.14 11.16
C ILE A 548 -22.35 9.34 9.88
N ASP A 549 -23.33 10.25 9.93
CA ASP A 549 -24.19 10.58 8.79
C ASP A 549 -23.49 11.54 7.81
N VAL A 550 -23.53 11.24 6.51
CA VAL A 550 -22.86 12.01 5.46
C VAL A 550 -23.87 12.78 4.62
N LYS A 551 -23.68 14.10 4.53
CA LYS A 551 -24.53 14.96 3.70
C LYS A 551 -23.72 15.74 2.67
N ILE A 552 -23.90 15.38 1.40
CA ILE A 552 -23.31 16.11 0.26
C ILE A 552 -24.25 17.26 -0.14
N ILE A 553 -23.71 18.48 -0.18
CA ILE A 553 -24.45 19.72 -0.46
C ILE A 553 -24.06 20.28 -1.82
N LYS A 554 -25.07 20.49 -2.67
CA LYS A 554 -24.88 21.08 -4.00
C LYS A 554 -24.34 22.50 -3.90
N ARG A 555 -23.39 22.85 -4.77
CA ARG A 555 -22.90 24.23 -4.90
C ARG A 555 -24.00 25.16 -5.41
N ILE A 556 -24.08 26.34 -4.80
CA ILE A 556 -24.83 27.49 -5.34
C ILE A 556 -24.11 28.09 -6.55
N SER A 557 -24.88 28.47 -7.56
CA SER A 557 -24.45 29.23 -8.73
C SER A 557 -24.98 30.66 -8.66
N ALA A 558 -24.20 31.61 -9.16
CA ALA A 558 -24.67 32.98 -9.39
C ALA A 558 -24.64 33.24 -10.90
N ASN A 559 -25.77 33.61 -11.49
CA ASN A 559 -25.93 33.89 -12.92
C ASN A 559 -25.44 32.76 -13.86
N GLY A 560 -25.66 31.50 -13.48
CA GLY A 560 -25.25 30.33 -14.28
C GLY A 560 -23.77 29.94 -14.13
N ASP A 561 -22.96 30.76 -13.46
CA ASP A 561 -21.55 30.48 -13.17
C ASP A 561 -21.36 29.97 -11.73
N SER A 562 -20.59 28.90 -11.57
CA SER A 562 -20.22 28.39 -10.24
C SER A 562 -19.30 29.39 -9.49
N ILE A 563 -19.67 29.75 -8.25
CA ILE A 563 -18.80 30.52 -7.35
C ILE A 563 -17.67 29.59 -6.89
N SER A 564 -16.42 29.92 -7.25
CA SER A 564 -15.25 29.11 -6.87
C SER A 564 -14.05 29.97 -6.49
N ALA A 565 -13.23 29.46 -5.57
CA ALA A 565 -11.98 30.10 -5.17
C ALA A 565 -11.01 30.28 -6.36
N SER A 566 -11.00 29.34 -7.30
CA SER A 566 -10.20 29.44 -8.52
C SER A 566 -10.61 30.63 -9.39
N LYS A 567 -11.92 30.96 -9.46
CA LYS A 567 -12.41 32.15 -10.15
C LYS A 567 -11.96 33.43 -9.45
N VAL A 568 -12.01 33.48 -8.12
CA VAL A 568 -11.48 34.62 -7.33
C VAL A 568 -10.01 34.85 -7.64
N ARG A 569 -9.17 33.80 -7.62
CA ARG A 569 -7.73 33.93 -7.94
C ARG A 569 -7.47 34.39 -9.37
N LYS A 570 -8.33 34.02 -10.34
CA LYS A 570 -8.24 34.53 -11.73
C LYS A 570 -8.60 36.01 -11.80
N LEU A 571 -9.69 36.44 -11.17
CA LEU A 571 -10.11 37.84 -11.12
C LEU A 571 -9.10 38.72 -10.38
N LEU A 572 -8.44 38.18 -9.36
CA LEU A 572 -7.39 38.87 -8.62
C LEU A 572 -6.18 39.18 -9.51
N LYS A 573 -5.82 38.27 -10.43
CA LYS A 573 -4.76 38.52 -11.44
C LYS A 573 -5.11 39.66 -12.39
N THR A 574 -6.40 39.84 -12.71
CA THR A 574 -6.88 40.94 -13.55
C THR A 574 -7.30 42.18 -12.75
N ARG A 575 -7.14 42.16 -11.41
CA ARG A 575 -7.52 43.23 -10.48
C ARG A 575 -8.99 43.67 -10.59
N ASP A 576 -9.87 42.75 -10.95
CA ASP A 576 -11.31 43.03 -11.05
C ASP A 576 -11.99 42.86 -9.68
N PHE A 577 -11.83 43.89 -8.83
CA PHE A 577 -12.35 43.88 -7.46
C PHE A 577 -13.88 43.95 -7.40
N ASP A 578 -14.52 44.59 -8.37
CA ASP A 578 -15.99 44.67 -8.42
C ASP A 578 -16.60 43.27 -8.64
N ALA A 579 -16.03 42.48 -9.56
CA ALA A 579 -16.45 41.10 -9.75
C ALA A 579 -16.11 40.21 -8.54
N ILE A 580 -14.97 40.44 -7.86
CA ILE A 580 -14.60 39.70 -6.64
C ILE A 580 -15.63 39.96 -5.52
N LYS A 581 -16.02 41.23 -5.30
CA LYS A 581 -16.98 41.61 -4.25
C LYS A 581 -18.32 40.87 -4.38
N ALA A 582 -18.72 40.54 -5.61
CA ALA A 582 -19.94 39.80 -5.86
C ALA A 582 -19.89 38.34 -5.33
N ILE A 583 -18.71 37.73 -5.27
CA ILE A 583 -18.56 36.27 -5.06
C ILE A 583 -17.85 35.88 -3.75
N VAL A 584 -17.29 36.82 -2.99
CA VAL A 584 -16.64 36.56 -1.69
C VAL A 584 -17.36 37.25 -0.52
N PRO A 585 -17.24 36.75 0.72
CA PRO A 585 -17.71 37.46 1.92
C PRO A 585 -16.98 38.79 2.11
N GLU A 586 -17.60 39.72 2.84
CA GLU A 586 -17.03 41.05 3.07
C GLU A 586 -15.62 41.02 3.71
N PRO A 587 -15.33 40.21 4.74
CA PRO A 587 -13.97 40.11 5.29
C PRO A 587 -12.92 39.72 4.25
N THR A 588 -13.25 38.77 3.37
CA THR A 588 -12.37 38.35 2.28
C THR A 588 -12.17 39.46 1.25
N TYR A 589 -13.23 40.19 0.90
CA TYR A 589 -13.11 41.30 -0.05
C TYR A 589 -12.19 42.40 0.48
N LEU A 590 -12.35 42.78 1.76
CA LEU A 590 -11.52 43.79 2.41
C LEU A 590 -10.05 43.34 2.49
N PHE A 591 -9.81 42.10 2.90
CA PHE A 591 -8.46 41.52 2.93
C PHE A 591 -7.79 41.54 1.54
N LEU A 592 -8.51 41.11 0.49
CA LEU A 592 -7.96 41.09 -0.86
C LEU A 592 -7.62 42.51 -1.35
N LYS A 593 -8.49 43.49 -1.09
CA LYS A 593 -8.29 44.89 -1.50
C LYS A 593 -7.12 45.56 -0.77
N GLN A 594 -6.84 45.15 0.46
CA GLN A 594 -5.74 45.70 1.25
C GLN A 594 -4.38 45.13 0.85
N ASN A 595 -4.34 43.87 0.38
CA ASN A 595 -3.08 43.12 0.20
C ASN A 595 -2.65 42.92 -1.27
N TYR A 596 -3.47 43.23 -2.28
CA TYR A 596 -3.21 43.00 -3.71
C TYR A 596 -3.68 44.17 -4.58
#